data_AF-A0A2G9YFE2-F1
#
_entry.id   AF-A0A2G9YFE2-F1
#
_cell.length_a   1.000
_cell.length_b   1.000
_cell.length_c   1.000
_cell.angle_alpha   90.00
_cell.angle_beta   90.00
_cell.angle_gamma   90.00
#
_symmetry.space_group_name_H-M   'P 1'
#
loop_
_entity.id
_entity.type
_entity.pdbx_description
1 polymer ?
#
loop_
_entity_poly.entity_id
_entity_poly.type
_entity_poly.pdbx_seq_one_letter_code
_entity_poly.pdbx_strand_id
1 'polypeptide(L)' 'MNKKQIEKEYKKIDYELFDNRPAITPYPPDVVKRRELLLYAQVHLAEISWAKKCKDLEDERLHTEAYNSVISKYYEWGK' A
#
# COMPACT_ATOMS: atom_id res chain seq x y z
N MET A 1 -6.33 0.65 11.94
CA MET A 1 -4.90 1.05 12.09
C MET A 1 -4.80 2.33 12.93
N ASN A 2 -3.65 2.72 13.49
CA ASN A 2 -3.47 4.03 14.13
C ASN A 2 -2.61 4.98 13.27
N LYS A 3 -2.59 6.28 13.58
CA LYS A 3 -1.87 7.29 12.79
C LYS A 3 -0.37 6.95 12.59
N LYS A 4 0.31 6.52 13.66
CA LYS A 4 1.73 6.13 13.60
C LYS A 4 1.96 4.91 12.70
N GLN A 5 1.03 3.95 12.72
CA GLN A 5 1.07 2.79 11.83
C GLN A 5 0.90 3.23 10.37
N ILE A 6 -0.08 4.08 10.07
CA ILE A 6 -0.32 4.60 8.71
C ILE A 6 0.93 5.33 8.18
N GLU A 7 1.54 6.23 8.95
CA GLU A 7 2.78 6.91 8.57
C GLU A 7 3.95 5.94 8.33
N LYS A 8 4.06 4.89 9.15
CA LYS A 8 5.09 3.87 8.98
C LYS A 8 4.89 3.08 7.68
N GLU A 9 3.65 2.71 7.37
CA GLU A 9 3.34 1.98 6.13
C GLU A 9 3.58 2.86 4.90
N TYR A 10 3.21 4.15 4.93
CA TYR A 10 3.56 5.09 3.84
C TYR A 10 5.06 5.12 3.57
N LYS A 11 5.88 5.28 4.60
CA LYS A 11 7.34 5.32 4.45
C LYS A 11 7.91 4.05 3.81
N LYS A 12 7.36 2.89 4.16
CA LYS A 12 7.77 1.61 3.53
C LYS A 12 7.41 1.61 2.05
N ILE A 13 6.18 2.00 1.71
CA ILE A 13 5.73 1.97 0.32
C ILE A 13 6.50 3.00 -0.52
N ASP A 14 6.73 4.20 0.00
CA ASP A 14 7.52 5.23 -0.66
C ASP A 14 8.94 4.72 -0.95
N TYR A 15 9.57 4.06 0.02
CA TYR A 15 10.87 3.43 -0.18
C TYR A 15 10.83 2.39 -1.33
N GLU A 16 9.85 1.48 -1.32
CA GLU A 16 9.72 0.45 -2.35
C GLU A 16 9.47 1.04 -3.75
N LEU A 17 8.75 2.15 -3.84
CA LEU A 17 8.45 2.82 -5.11
C LEU A 17 9.61 3.68 -5.60
N PHE A 18 10.23 4.49 -4.75
CA PHE A 18 11.14 5.55 -5.17
C PHE A 18 12.62 5.23 -4.93
N ASP A 19 12.94 4.45 -3.91
CA ASP A 19 14.32 4.15 -3.54
C ASP A 19 14.75 2.75 -4.00
N ASN A 20 13.89 1.74 -3.83
CA ASN A 20 14.11 0.36 -4.27
C ASN A 20 13.79 0.17 -5.77
N ARG A 21 14.35 1.03 -6.62
CA ARG A 21 14.12 0.97 -8.07
C ARG A 21 15.06 -0.04 -8.73
N PRO A 22 14.54 -0.97 -9.56
CA PRO A 22 15.39 -1.84 -10.37
C PRO A 22 16.24 -1.03 -11.36
N ALA A 23 17.47 -1.50 -11.60
CA ALA A 23 18.38 -0.86 -12.55
C ALA A 23 17.97 -1.04 -14.03
N ILE A 24 17.14 -2.04 -14.33
CA ILE A 24 16.73 -2.40 -15.68
C ILE A 24 15.51 -1.58 -16.10
N THR A 25 15.55 -0.96 -17.28
CA THR A 25 14.40 -0.32 -17.92
C THR A 25 14.31 -0.76 -19.39
N PRO A 26 13.10 -1.04 -19.94
CA PRO A 26 11.80 -1.01 -19.26
C PRO A 26 11.67 -2.08 -18.16
N TYR A 27 10.80 -1.84 -17.18
CA TYR A 27 10.60 -2.80 -16.09
C TYR A 27 9.94 -4.08 -16.59
N PRO A 28 10.39 -5.26 -16.12
CA PRO A 28 9.70 -6.51 -16.36
C PRO A 28 8.23 -6.46 -15.91
N PRO A 29 7.29 -7.15 -16.61
CA PRO A 29 5.86 -7.09 -16.29
C PRO A 29 5.49 -7.48 -14.84
N ASP A 30 6.23 -8.40 -14.23
CA ASP A 30 6.05 -8.80 -12.84
C ASP A 30 6.42 -7.68 -11.85
N VAL A 31 7.51 -6.96 -12.13
CA VAL A 31 7.92 -5.77 -11.37
C VAL A 31 6.85 -4.69 -11.47
N VAL A 32 6.31 -4.46 -12.67
CA VAL A 32 5.23 -3.48 -12.87
C VAL A 32 4.01 -3.84 -12.00
N LYS A 33 3.55 -5.10 -12.05
CA LYS A 33 2.42 -5.57 -11.23
C LYS A 33 2.64 -5.40 -9.73
N ARG A 34 3.85 -5.67 -9.24
CA ARG A 34 4.19 -5.46 -7.82
C ARG A 34 4.09 -3.98 -7.43
N ARG A 35 4.55 -3.09 -8.30
CA ARG A 35 4.47 -1.64 -8.07
C ARG A 35 3.03 -1.13 -8.14
N GLU A 36 2.18 -1.71 -8.98
CA GLU A 36 0.74 -1.42 -8.99
C GLU A 36 0.07 -1.80 -7.66
N LEU A 37 0.41 -2.95 -7.07
CA LEU A 37 -0.08 -3.34 -5.74
C LEU A 37 0.32 -2.32 -4.66
N LEU A 38 1.55 -1.84 -4.69
CA LEU A 38 2.03 -0.81 -3.76
C LEU A 38 1.26 0.51 -3.92
N LEU A 39 0.96 0.92 -5.16
CA LEU A 39 0.14 2.11 -5.41
C LEU A 39 -1.29 1.93 -4.89
N TYR A 40 -1.92 0.78 -5.10
CA TYR A 40 -3.23 0.47 -4.50
C TYR A 40 -3.20 0.51 -2.98
N ALA A 41 -2.13 0.00 -2.37
CA ALA A 41 -1.95 0.06 -0.92
C ALA A 41 -1.87 1.52 -0.42
N GLN A 42 -1.17 2.43 -1.13
CA GLN A 42 -1.14 3.86 -0.77
C GLN A 42 -2.51 4.53 -0.83
N VAL A 43 -3.34 4.17 -1.82
CA VAL A 43 -4.72 4.69 -1.93
C VAL A 43 -5.53 4.27 -0.71
N HIS A 44 -5.51 2.99 -0.33
CA HIS A 44 -6.24 2.54 0.85
C HIS A 44 -5.72 3.15 2.16
N LEU A 45 -4.42 3.39 2.30
CA LEU A 45 -3.91 4.14 3.46
C LEU A 45 -4.45 5.58 3.53
N ALA A 46 -4.66 6.23 2.38
CA ALA A 46 -5.21 7.58 2.32
C ALA A 46 -6.68 7.57 2.77
N GLU A 47 -7.45 6.61 2.27
CA GLU A 47 -8.85 6.45 2.63
C GLU A 47 -9.02 6.09 4.12
N ILE A 48 -8.19 5.21 4.68
CA ILE A 48 -8.19 4.92 6.13
C ILE A 48 -7.93 6.20 6.93
N SER A 49 -6.96 7.03 6.50
CA SER A 49 -6.65 8.30 7.15
C SER A 49 -7.83 9.29 7.08
N TRP A 50 -8.49 9.35 5.93
CA TRP A 50 -9.67 10.18 5.72
C TRP A 50 -10.87 9.73 6.54
N ALA A 51 -11.23 8.44 6.46
CA ALA A 51 -12.32 7.83 7.23
C ALA A 51 -12.16 8.10 8.73
N LYS A 52 -10.94 7.99 9.26
CA LYS A 52 -10.62 8.37 10.64
C LYS A 52 -10.88 9.83 10.97
N LYS A 53 -10.50 10.73 10.07
CA LYS A 53 -10.74 12.18 10.24
C LYS A 53 -12.24 12.46 10.28
N CYS A 54 -13.02 11.76 9.46
CA CYS A 54 -14.47 11.85 9.40
C CYS A 54 -15.20 11.07 10.51
N LYS A 55 -14.48 10.21 11.25
CA LYS A 55 -15.04 9.23 12.20
C LYS A 55 -15.98 8.21 11.53
N ASP A 56 -15.74 7.91 10.27
CA ASP A 56 -16.42 6.86 9.54
C ASP A 56 -15.77 5.50 9.85
N LEU A 57 -16.47 4.70 10.66
CA LEU A 57 -15.95 3.40 11.10
C LEU A 57 -16.07 2.32 10.02
N GLU A 58 -17.04 2.43 9.13
CA GLU A 58 -17.29 1.41 8.12
C GLU A 58 -16.28 1.55 6.98
N ASP A 59 -16.04 2.77 6.50
CA ASP A 59 -14.98 3.03 5.51
C ASP A 59 -13.59 2.74 6.09
N GLU A 60 -13.35 3.06 7.37
CA GLU A 60 -12.08 2.69 8.02
C GLU A 60 -11.87 1.18 7.96
N ARG A 61 -12.91 0.39 8.32
CA ARG A 61 -12.86 -1.07 8.33
C ARG A 61 -12.63 -1.61 6.92
N LEU A 62 -13.43 -1.18 5.96
CA LEU A 62 -13.39 -1.65 4.57
C LEU A 62 -12.03 -1.37 3.93
N HIS A 63 -11.49 -0.15 4.07
CA HIS A 63 -10.19 0.17 3.51
C HIS A 63 -9.03 -0.47 4.28
N THR A 64 -9.17 -0.73 5.58
CA THR A 64 -8.18 -1.51 6.34
C THR A 64 -8.12 -2.95 5.84
N GLU A 65 -9.27 -3.59 5.59
CA GLU A 65 -9.34 -4.94 5.02
C GLU A 65 -8.75 -4.99 3.60
N ALA A 66 -9.11 -4.01 2.76
CA ALA A 66 -8.57 -3.90 1.40
C ALA A 66 -7.05 -3.68 1.40
N TYR A 67 -6.54 -2.78 2.25
CA TYR A 67 -5.11 -2.59 2.45
C TYR A 67 -4.40 -3.89 2.81
N ASN A 68 -4.91 -4.60 3.82
CA ASN A 68 -4.35 -5.86 4.28
C ASN A 68 -4.34 -6.93 3.17
N SER A 69 -5.40 -7.01 2.37
CA SER A 69 -5.47 -7.93 1.23
C SER A 69 -4.43 -7.59 0.16
N VAL A 70 -4.30 -6.32 -0.20
CA VAL A 70 -3.34 -5.87 -1.22
C VAL A 70 -1.90 -6.10 -0.76
N ILE A 71 -1.57 -5.77 0.50
CA ILE A 71 -0.20 -5.95 1.00
C ILE A 71 0.17 -7.42 1.23
N SER A 72 -0.80 -8.28 1.60
CA SER A 72 -0.60 -9.74 1.64
C SER A 72 -0.26 -10.29 0.25
N LYS A 73 -1.02 -9.90 -0.79
CA LYS A 73 -0.70 -10.28 -2.19
C LYS A 73 0.68 -9.81 -2.62
N TYR A 74 1.12 -8.63 -2.17
CA TYR A 74 2.47 -8.13 -2.44
C TYR A 74 3.54 -9.01 -1.77
N TYR A 75 3.39 -9.37 -0.49
CA TYR A 75 4.37 -10.16 0.25
C TYR A 75 4.37 -11.66 -0.06
N GLU A 76 3.25 -12.20 -0.54
CA GLU A 76 3.13 -13.58 -1.01
C GLU A 76 3.62 -13.75 -2.45
N TRP A 77 3.90 -12.66 -3.15
CA TRP A 77 4.35 -12.72 -4.53
C TRP A 77 5.71 -13.39 -4.66
N GLY A 78 5.73 -14.60 -5.20
CA GLY A 78 6.96 -15.38 -5.44
C GLY A 78 7.42 -16.22 -4.25
N LYS A 79 6.56 -16.41 -3.23
CA LYS A 79 6.62 -17.58 -2.33
C LYS A 79 5.93 -18.77 -2.98
#